data_AF-A0A1Y2QN95-F1
#
_entry.id   AF-A0A1Y2QN95-F1
#
_cell.length_a   1.000
_cell.length_b   1.000
_cell.length_c   1.000
_cell.angle_alpha   90.00
_cell.angle_beta   90.00
_cell.angle_gamma   90.00
#
_symmetry.space_group_name_H-M   'P 1'
#
loop_
_entity.id
_entity.type
_entity.pdbx_description
1 polymer ?
#
loop_
_entity_poly.entity_id
_entity_poly.type
_entity_poly.pdbx_seq_one_letter_code
_entity_poly.pdbx_strand_id
1 'polypeptide(L)' 'MAAGACHICKRPLDVQDDLLSADCGGDCWGCVGFIEYEMAALRDFEDRLSTLQIEHEIREGFREADGQTKRPNA' A
#
# COMPACT_ATOMS: atom_id res chain seq x y z
N MET A 1 13.79 -8.62 15.72
CA MET A 1 12.83 -9.60 15.21
C MET A 1 12.99 -9.62 13.70
N ALA A 2 12.94 -10.76 13.03
CA ALA A 2 13.13 -10.78 11.57
C ALA A 2 12.00 -9.95 10.94
N ALA A 3 12.36 -8.85 10.29
CA ALA A 3 11.45 -8.12 9.42
C ALA A 3 10.96 -9.13 8.37
N GLY A 4 9.68 -9.47 8.42
CA GLY A 4 9.06 -10.39 7.47
C GLY A 4 9.08 -9.80 6.06
N ALA A 5 8.60 -10.57 5.09
CA ALA A 5 8.30 -10.03 3.76
C ALA A 5 6.78 -10.07 3.58
N CYS A 6 6.22 -9.03 2.95
CA CYS A 6 4.80 -8.97 2.62
C CYS A 6 4.38 -10.24 1.86
N HIS A 7 3.29 -10.88 2.28
CA HIS A 7 2.81 -12.11 1.64
C HIS A 7 2.37 -11.87 0.19
N ILE A 8 1.85 -10.69 -0.12
CA ILE A 8 1.39 -10.29 -1.47
C ILE A 8 2.56 -9.97 -2.41
N CYS A 9 3.38 -8.97 -2.11
CA CYS A 9 4.38 -8.45 -3.05
C CYS A 9 5.84 -8.84 -2.74
N LYS A 10 6.07 -9.55 -1.63
CA LYS A 10 7.40 -9.97 -1.13
C LYS A 10 8.35 -8.81 -0.78
N ARG A 11 7.86 -7.56 -0.72
CA ARG A 11 8.59 -6.41 -0.17
C ARG A 11 9.01 -6.70 1.28
N PRO A 12 10.24 -6.38 1.70
CA PRO A 12 10.60 -6.41 3.11
C PRO A 12 9.66 -5.49 3.92
N LEU A 13 9.24 -5.94 5.09
CA LEU A 13 8.37 -5.18 5.99
C LEU A 13 9.19 -4.30 6.94
N ASP A 14 8.58 -3.25 7.46
CA ASP A 14 9.18 -2.30 8.42
C ASP A 14 10.54 -1.75 7.96
N VAL A 15 10.64 -1.46 6.66
CA VAL A 15 11.80 -0.80 6.07
C VAL A 15 11.80 0.66 6.53
N GLN A 16 12.91 1.06 7.13
CA GLN A 16 13.12 2.45 7.53
C GLN A 16 13.02 3.36 6.31
N ASP A 17 12.31 4.49 6.47
CA ASP A 17 12.03 5.49 5.43
C ASP A 17 11.09 5.02 4.30
N ASP A 18 10.47 3.85 4.45
CA ASP A 18 9.45 3.34 3.54
C ASP A 18 8.14 3.09 4.29
N LEU A 19 7.33 4.14 4.41
CA LEU A 19 6.07 4.11 5.16
C LEU A 19 5.09 3.05 4.64
N LEU A 20 5.12 2.74 3.34
CA LEU A 20 4.25 1.73 2.74
C LEU A 20 4.70 0.29 3.04
N SER A 21 5.91 0.09 3.58
CA SER A 21 6.40 -1.22 4.01
C SER A 21 5.94 -1.63 5.40
N ALA A 22 5.31 -0.73 6.17
CA ALA A 22 4.90 -1.00 7.54
C ALA A 22 4.03 -2.27 7.62
N ASP A 23 4.32 -3.12 8.60
CA ASP A 23 3.66 -4.42 8.77
C ASP A 23 2.20 -4.27 9.20
N CYS A 24 1.30 -4.82 8.39
CA CYS A 24 -0.13 -4.94 8.65
C CYS A 24 -0.53 -6.42 8.76
N GLY A 25 0.15 -7.18 9.63
CA GLY A 25 -0.18 -8.58 9.91
C GLY A 25 0.42 -9.57 8.89
N GLY A 26 1.59 -9.26 8.35
CA GLY A 26 2.31 -10.03 7.35
C GLY A 26 2.19 -9.48 5.93
N ASP A 27 1.43 -8.40 5.74
CA ASP A 27 1.31 -7.68 4.47
C ASP A 27 1.66 -6.21 4.66
N CYS A 28 2.24 -5.59 3.63
CA CYS A 28 2.61 -4.20 3.72
C CYS A 28 1.38 -3.29 3.55
N TRP A 29 1.34 -2.18 4.28
CA TRP A 29 0.29 -1.15 4.14
C TRP A 29 0.10 -0.69 2.70
N GLY A 30 1.17 -0.70 1.92
CA GLY A 30 1.12 -0.44 0.50
C GLY A 30 0.15 -1.37 -0.26
N CYS A 31 0.25 -2.69 -0.05
CA CYS A 31 -0.62 -3.67 -0.69
C CYS A 31 -2.04 -3.65 -0.11
N VAL A 32 -2.17 -3.57 1.21
CA VAL A 32 -3.48 -3.54 1.89
C VAL A 32 -4.29 -2.33 1.43
N GLY A 33 -3.70 -1.13 1.46
CA GLY A 33 -4.38 0.09 1.03
C GLY A 33 -4.78 0.07 -0.45
N PHE A 34 -4.00 -0.59 -1.32
CA PHE A 34 -4.37 -0.74 -2.73
C PHE A 34 -5.55 -1.69 -2.93
N ILE A 35 -5.61 -2.79 -2.17
CA ILE A 35 -6.76 -3.70 -2.20
C ILE A 35 -8.02 -2.98 -1.71
N GLU A 36 -7.92 -2.21 -0.62
CA GLU A 36 -9.05 -1.42 -0.11
C GLU A 36 -9.53 -0.39 -1.14
N TYR A 37 -8.61 0.28 -1.83
CA TYR A 37 -8.93 1.20 -2.93
C TYR A 37 -9.69 0.50 -4.07
N GLU A 38 -9.20 -0.64 -4.56
CA GLU A 38 -9.87 -1.42 -5.60
C GLU A 38 -11.25 -1.94 -5.13
N MET A 39 -11.35 -2.34 -3.86
CA MET A 39 -12.61 -2.78 -3.27
C MET A 39 -13.64 -1.66 -3.12
N ALA A 40 -13.20 -0.44 -2.80
CA ALA A 40 -14.05 0.75 -2.76
C ALA A 40 -14.57 1.15 -4.15
N ALA A 41 -13.88 0.79 -5.23
CA ALA A 41 -14.39 0.96 -6.59
C ALA A 41 -15.44 -0.10 -6.98
N LEU A 42 -15.39 -1.30 -6.38
CA LEU A 42 -16.27 -2.43 -6.70
C LEU A 42 -17.55 -2.49 -5.86
N ARG A 43 -17.62 -1.75 -4.76
CA ARG A 43 -18.81 -1.63 -3.91
C ARG A 43 -19.11 -0.15 -3.75
N ASP A 44 -20.37 0.25 -3.60
CA ASP A 44 -20.75 1.59 -3.15
C ASP A 44 -20.33 1.82 -1.68
N PHE A 45 -19.05 1.58 -1.39
CA PHE A 45 -18.43 1.72 -0.10
C PHE A 45 -18.24 3.23 0.09
N GLU A 46 -19.07 3.83 0.95
CA GLU A 46 -19.02 5.26 1.26
C GLU A 46 -17.68 5.66 1.90
N ASP A 47 -16.91 4.69 2.38
CA ASP A 47 -15.61 4.93 3.00
C ASP A 47 -14.52 5.16 1.95
N ARG A 48 -14.44 6.41 1.48
CA ARG A 48 -13.45 6.91 0.52
C ARG A 48 -12.10 7.23 1.17
N LEU A 49 -11.88 6.87 2.44
CA LEU A 49 -10.63 7.20 3.14
C LEU A 49 -9.42 6.57 2.43
N SER A 50 -9.49 5.31 2.01
CA SER A 50 -8.40 4.66 1.26
C SER A 50 -8.20 5.30 -0.13
N THR A 51 -9.27 5.76 -0.78
CA THR A 51 -9.16 6.53 -2.05
C THR A 51 -8.41 7.84 -1.87
N LEU A 52 -8.82 8.66 -0.90
CA LEU A 52 -8.16 9.93 -0.62
C LEU A 52 -6.69 9.74 -0.20
N GLN A 53 -6.42 8.70 0.58
CA GLN A 53 -5.07 8.37 1.00
C GLN A 53 -4.20 7.94 -0.19
N ILE A 54 -4.70 7.07 -1.08
CA ILE A 54 -3.96 6.68 -2.28
C ILE A 54 -3.72 7.87 -3.21
N GLU A 55 -4.70 8.75 -3.42
CA GLU A 55 -4.53 9.96 -4.22
C GLU A 55 -3.46 10.89 -3.63
N HIS A 56 -3.42 11.03 -2.31
CA HIS A 56 -2.36 11.77 -1.62
C HIS A 56 -1.00 11.08 -1.81
N GLU A 57 -0.92 9.76 -1.63
CA GLU A 57 0.31 8.99 -1.78
C GLU A 57 0.86 8.98 -3.22
N ILE A 58 -0.01 9.03 -4.23
CA ILE A 58 0.40 9.24 -5.63
C ILE A 58 1.02 10.64 -5.80
N ARG A 59 0.39 11.67 -5.24
CA ARG A 59 0.87 13.05 -5.32
C ARG A 59 2.22 13.26 -4.66
N GLU A 60 2.42 12.63 -3.51
CA GLU A 60 3.70 12.63 -2.77
C GLU A 60 4.74 11.69 -3.41
N GLY A 61 4.34 10.90 -4.41
CA GLY A 61 5.23 10.03 -5.17
C GLY A 61 5.57 8.72 -4.46
N PHE A 62 4.80 8.31 -3.44
CA PHE A 62 4.93 7.01 -2.78
C PHE A 62 4.38 5.85 -3.62
N ARG A 63 3.44 6.13 -4.53
CA ARG A 63 2.79 5.15 -5.42
C ARG A 63 2.98 5.46 -6.90
N GLU A 64 2.74 4.46 -7.73
CA GLU A 64 2.58 4.61 -9.17
C GLU A 64 1.25 5.32 -9.49
N ALA A 65 1.11 5.85 -10.70
CA ALA A 65 -0.10 6.59 -11.11
C ALA A 65 -1.39 5.75 -11.09
N ASP A 66 -1.27 4.43 -11.07
CA ASP A 66 -2.39 3.49 -10.96
C ASP A 66 -2.72 3.11 -9.50
N GLY A 67 -2.03 3.69 -8.50
CA GLY A 67 -2.22 3.40 -7.08
C GLY A 67 -1.43 2.20 -6.56
N GLN A 68 -0.73 1.46 -7.43
CA GLN A 68 0.15 0.39 -6.97
C GLN A 68 1.35 0.95 -6.20
N THR A 69 1.85 0.17 -5.26
CA THR A 69 3.08 0.51 -4.54
C THR A 69 4.27 0.50 -5.49
N LYS A 70 5.12 1.52 -5.43
CA LYS A 70 6.42 1.46 -6.12
C LYS A 70 7.21 0.27 -5.62
N ARG A 71 7.67 -0.59 -6.54
CA ARG A 71 8.45 -1.77 -6.16
C ARG A 71 9.88 -1.33 -5.87
N PRO A 72 10.49 -1.77 -4.75
CA PRO A 72 11.94 -1.68 -4.64
C PRO A 72 12.53 -2.60 -5.72
N ASN A 73 13.19 -2.00 -6.72
CA ASN A 73 13.82 -2.61 -7.91
C ASN A 73 12.98 -2.64 -9.22
N ALA A 74 12.24 -1.58 -9.54
CA ALA A 74 11.86 -1.29 -10.93
C ALA A 74 12.92 -0.40 -11.61
#